data_AF-A0A023FEN6-F1
#
_entry.id   AF-A0A023FEN6-F1
#
_cell.length_a   1.000
_cell.length_b   1.000
_cell.length_c   1.000
_cell.angle_alpha   90.00
_cell.angle_beta   90.00
_cell.angle_gamma   90.00
#
_symmetry.space_group_name_H-M   'P 1'
#
loop_
_entity.id
_entity.type
_entity.pdbx_description
1 polymer ?
#
loop_
_entity_poly.entity_id
_entity_poly.type
_entity_poly.pdbx_seq_one_letter_code
_entity_poly.pdbx_strand_id
1 'polypeptide(L)'
;DTDNGSHFGMSGIVTDTNLCEKKILRTRHLELAASCSVFCPRKNYTKELPLFTPCLKLIPKQLVQERKESSWRTCRMGRCVGDKCKFLGGQIPCTVPADKQDWSE
;
A
#
# COMPACT_ATOMS: atom_id res chain seq x y z
N ASP A 1 -16.73 14.04 -15.00
CA ASP A 1 -16.02 14.12 -13.71
C ASP A 1 -16.60 13.18 -12.66
N THR A 2 -15.94 12.04 -12.45
CA THR A 2 -15.62 11.46 -11.12
C THR A 2 -14.87 10.18 -11.47
N ASP A 3 -13.55 10.28 -11.58
CA ASP A 3 -12.65 9.13 -11.67
C ASP A 3 -12.74 8.37 -10.34
N ASN A 4 -13.76 7.52 -10.20
CA ASN A 4 -13.80 6.46 -9.20
C ASN A 4 -12.85 5.34 -9.66
N GLY A 5 -11.56 5.68 -9.74
CA GLY A 5 -10.47 4.78 -10.01
C GLY A 5 -10.23 3.88 -8.78
N SER A 6 -11.16 2.95 -8.53
CA SER A 6 -10.85 1.69 -7.86
C SER A 6 -9.75 1.01 -8.66
N HIS A 7 -8.50 1.36 -8.34
CA HIS A 7 -7.31 0.76 -8.93
C HIS A 7 -7.17 -0.66 -8.37
N PHE A 8 -7.87 -1.59 -9.02
CA PHE A 8 -7.85 -3.02 -8.77
C PHE A 8 -6.41 -3.54 -8.58
N GLY A 9 -6.12 -4.11 -7.40
CA GLY A 9 -5.11 -5.16 -7.22
C GLY A 9 -3.62 -4.76 -7.13
N MET A 10 -3.28 -3.52 -6.73
CA MET A 10 -1.88 -3.12 -6.53
C MET A 10 -1.41 -3.10 -5.06
N SER A 11 -2.30 -3.22 -4.10
CA SER A 11 -2.02 -3.23 -2.65
C SER A 11 -3.15 -3.92 -1.90
N GLY A 12 -2.85 -4.54 -0.76
CA GLY A 12 -3.89 -5.05 0.15
C GLY A 12 -4.52 -3.89 0.92
N ILE A 13 -5.74 -4.07 1.41
CA ILE A 13 -6.44 -3.07 2.24
C ILE A 13 -6.59 -3.64 3.65
N VAL A 14 -6.12 -2.89 4.63
CA VAL A 14 -6.35 -3.16 6.05
C VAL A 14 -7.37 -2.17 6.55
N THR A 15 -8.48 -2.66 7.09
CA THR A 15 -9.48 -1.83 7.72
C THR A 15 -9.35 -1.93 9.24
N ASP A 16 -9.04 -0.81 9.87
CA ASP A 16 -8.93 -0.67 11.33
C ASP A 16 -10.31 -0.64 12.02
N THR A 17 -10.35 -0.78 13.35
CA THR A 17 -11.56 -0.66 14.21
C THR A 17 -12.33 0.65 13.97
N ASN A 18 -11.64 1.74 13.63
CA ASN A 18 -12.27 3.01 13.26
C ASN A 18 -12.85 3.03 11.83
N LEU A 19 -12.90 1.88 11.16
CA LEU A 19 -13.29 1.70 9.76
C LEU A 19 -12.45 2.57 8.83
N CYS A 20 -11.17 2.73 9.16
CA CYS A 20 -10.20 3.44 8.35
C CYS A 20 -9.41 2.43 7.51
N GLU A 21 -9.36 2.66 6.21
CA GLU A 21 -8.72 1.83 5.20
C GLU A 21 -7.27 2.30 4.98
N LYS A 22 -6.34 1.40 5.27
CA LYS A 22 -4.91 1.55 5.05
C LYS A 22 -4.47 0.61 3.95
N LYS A 23 -3.84 1.15 2.91
CA LYS A 23 -3.25 0.33 1.85
C LYS A 23 -1.91 -0.23 2.33
N ILE A 24 -1.66 -1.52 2.12
CA ILE A 24 -0.43 -2.19 2.55
C ILE A 24 0.19 -3.06 1.45
N LEU A 25 1.49 -3.28 1.60
CA LEU A 25 2.28 -4.23 0.84
C LEU A 25 3.12 -5.05 1.82
N ARG A 26 3.30 -6.34 1.50
CA ARG A 26 4.01 -7.26 2.39
C ARG A 26 5.38 -7.59 1.80
N THR A 27 6.42 -7.43 2.59
CA THR A 27 7.77 -7.95 2.31
C THR A 27 7.91 -9.34 2.92
N ARG A 28 9.07 -9.98 2.79
CA ARG A 28 9.34 -11.27 3.46
C ARG A 28 9.10 -11.23 4.98
N HIS A 29 9.32 -10.09 5.62
CA HIS A 29 9.32 -9.99 7.08
C HIS A 29 8.31 -9.00 7.65
N LEU A 30 7.87 -8.01 6.86
CA LEU A 30 7.12 -6.86 7.34
C LEU A 30 6.00 -6.46 6.39
N GLU A 31 4.85 -6.05 6.95
CA GLU A 31 3.80 -5.35 6.23
C GLU A 31 4.00 -3.83 6.40
N LEU A 32 4.08 -3.12 5.28
CA LEU A 32 4.33 -1.68 5.25
C LEU A 32 3.23 -0.98 4.46
N ALA A 33 3.04 0.31 4.75
CA ALA A 33 2.02 1.10 4.08
C ALA A 33 2.35 1.29 2.59
N ALA A 34 1.37 1.05 1.73
CA ALA A 34 1.48 1.30 0.29
C ALA A 34 1.29 2.79 -0.06
N SER A 35 0.67 3.55 0.84
CA SER A 35 0.44 4.99 0.77
C SER A 35 0.80 5.66 2.10
N CYS A 36 1.17 6.94 2.05
CA CYS A 36 1.41 7.76 3.23
C CYS A 36 0.13 8.42 3.77
N SER A 37 -1.01 7.82 3.44
CA SER A 37 -2.33 8.27 3.81
C SER A 37 -3.23 7.07 4.11
N VAL A 38 -4.17 7.30 5.03
CA VAL A 38 -5.21 6.38 5.45
C VAL A 38 -6.55 7.05 5.17
N PHE A 39 -7.45 6.33 4.51
CA PHE A 39 -8.76 6.85 4.16
C PHE A 39 -9.80 6.35 5.16
N CYS A 40 -10.56 7.24 5.79
CA CYS A 40 -11.60 6.90 6.76
C CYS A 40 -12.98 7.17 6.14
N PRO A 41 -13.59 6.20 5.43
CA PRO A 41 -14.86 6.38 4.71
C PRO A 41 -16.00 6.90 5.60
N ARG A 42 -16.07 6.45 6.86
CA ARG A 42 -17.08 6.91 7.84
C ARG A 42 -17.11 8.41 8.06
N LYS A 43 -15.95 9.06 7.97
CA LYS A 43 -15.81 10.52 8.16
C LYS A 43 -15.55 11.24 6.85
N ASN A 44 -15.52 10.51 5.73
CA ASN A 44 -15.06 10.97 4.42
C ASN A 44 -13.77 11.80 4.51
N TYR A 45 -12.82 11.34 5.31
CA TYR A 45 -11.61 12.08 5.65
C TYR A 45 -10.38 11.23 5.37
N THR A 46 -9.31 11.86 4.89
CA THR A 46 -8.01 11.21 4.67
C THR A 46 -7.01 11.75 5.69
N LYS A 47 -6.42 10.85 6.47
CA LYS A 47 -5.38 11.16 7.45
C LYS A 47 -4.01 10.84 6.88
N GLU A 48 -3.06 11.75 7.02
CA GLU A 48 -1.65 11.49 6.67
C GLU A 48 -0.99 10.59 7.73
N LEU A 49 -0.15 9.67 7.29
CA LEU A 49 0.72 8.92 8.18
C LEU A 49 1.82 9.84 8.75
N PRO A 50 2.36 9.53 9.93
CA PRO A 50 3.45 10.31 10.51
C PRO A 50 4.62 10.48 9.53
N LEU A 51 5.29 11.63 9.60
CA LEU A 51 6.51 11.86 8.83
C LEU A 51 7.55 10.77 9.11
N PHE A 52 8.30 10.41 8.07
CA PHE A 52 9.31 9.35 8.09
C PHE A 52 8.78 7.92 8.27
N THR A 53 7.45 7.71 8.29
CA THR A 53 6.87 6.36 8.29
C THR A 53 7.37 5.56 7.08
N PRO A 54 7.85 4.31 7.25
CA PRO A 54 8.26 3.49 6.13
C PRO A 54 7.08 3.13 5.22
N CYS A 55 7.29 3.28 3.92
CA CYS A 55 6.29 3.00 2.90
C CYS A 55 6.89 2.18 1.76
N LEU A 56 6.04 1.42 1.08
CA LEU A 56 6.38 0.65 -0.11
C LEU A 56 5.55 1.14 -1.27
N LYS A 57 6.16 1.22 -2.46
CA LYS A 57 5.40 1.42 -3.69
C LYS A 57 5.66 0.26 -4.63
N LEU A 58 4.59 -0.37 -5.06
CA LEU A 58 4.66 -1.41 -6.07
C LEU A 58 5.24 -0.83 -7.36
N ILE A 59 6.23 -1.51 -7.95
CA ILE A 59 6.71 -1.20 -9.30
C ILE A 59 5.85 -2.02 -10.25
N PRO A 60 4.96 -1.40 -11.05
CA PRO A 60 4.25 -2.14 -12.08
C PRO A 60 5.28 -2.68 -13.08
N LYS A 61 5.36 -4.00 -13.23
CA LYS A 61 6.03 -4.58 -14.42
C LYS A 61 5.20 -4.16 -15.63
N GLN A 62 5.84 -3.55 -16.64
CA GLN A 62 5.17 -3.31 -17.91
C GLN A 62 4.66 -4.65 -18.45
N LEU A 63 3.38 -4.67 -18.84
CA LEU A 63 2.62 -5.83 -19.29
C LEU A 63 3.20 -6.41 -20.59
N VAL A 64 4.28 -7.17 -20.49
CA VAL A 64 4.66 -8.14 -21.51
C VAL A 64 4.67 -9.51 -20.84
N GLN A 65 3.50 -10.14 -20.86
CA GLN A 65 3.35 -11.57 -21.06
C GLN A 65 3.96 -12.51 -20.00
N GLU A 66 3.54 -12.40 -18.74
CA GLU A 66 3.93 -13.40 -17.73
C GLU A 66 2.68 -14.11 -17.19
N ARG A 67 2.20 -15.08 -17.97
CA ARG A 67 1.61 -16.30 -17.42
C ARG A 67 2.69 -16.98 -16.58
N LYS A 68 2.86 -16.55 -15.33
CA LYS A 68 3.46 -17.35 -14.24
C LYS A 68 3.18 -16.65 -12.92
N GLU A 69 2.29 -17.30 -12.20
CA GLU A 69 1.84 -17.10 -10.83
C GLU A 69 3.01 -17.10 -9.83
N SER A 70 3.95 -16.16 -9.97
CA SER A 70 4.87 -15.83 -8.90
C SER A 70 4.26 -14.68 -8.12
N SER A 71 3.76 -14.96 -6.91
CA SER A 71 3.11 -13.98 -6.02
C SER A 71 4.02 -12.81 -5.64
N TRP A 72 5.32 -12.93 -5.92
CA TRP A 72 6.37 -11.96 -5.63
C TRP A 72 6.51 -10.93 -6.77
N ARG A 73 6.28 -9.67 -6.40
CA ARG A 73 6.51 -8.48 -7.22
C ARG A 73 7.71 -7.69 -6.69
N THR A 74 8.10 -6.65 -7.42
CA THR A 74 9.14 -5.73 -6.99
C THR A 74 8.52 -4.46 -6.42
N CYS A 75 8.96 -4.05 -5.23
CA CYS A 75 8.57 -2.80 -4.60
C CYS A 75 9.77 -1.90 -4.40
N ARG A 76 9.54 -0.59 -4.40
CA ARG A 76 10.49 0.42 -3.92
C ARG A 76 10.18 0.76 -2.48
N MET A 77 11.22 0.79 -1.65
CA MET A 77 11.11 1.25 -0.27
C MET A 77 11.36 2.75 -0.19
N GLY A 78 10.61 3.41 0.68
CA GLY A 78 10.72 4.84 0.94
C GLY A 78 10.24 5.21 2.32
N ARG A 79 10.12 6.52 2.55
CA ARG A 79 9.56 7.12 3.75
C ARG A 79 8.51 8.18 3.40
N CYS A 80 7.55 8.35 4.29
CA CYS A 80 6.51 9.35 4.15
C CYS A 80 7.05 10.76 4.38
N VAL A 81 6.80 11.63 3.41
CA VAL A 81 7.06 13.08 3.48
C VAL A 81 5.78 13.75 2.97
N GLY A 82 4.93 14.17 3.91
CA GLY A 82 3.52 14.51 3.63
C GLY A 82 2.73 13.29 3.12
N ASP A 83 1.88 13.51 2.13
CA ASP A 83 1.07 12.47 1.47
C ASP A 83 1.90 11.49 0.61
N LYS A 84 3.20 11.77 0.41
CA LYS A 84 4.03 11.09 -0.59
C LYS A 84 5.04 10.14 0.03
N CYS A 85 5.14 8.96 -0.56
CA CYS A 85 6.23 8.03 -0.32
C CYS A 85 7.48 8.45 -1.10
N LYS A 86 8.46 9.05 -0.40
CA LYS A 86 9.76 9.43 -0.97
C LYS A 86 10.73 8.26 -0.90
N PHE A 87 11.24 7.84 -2.05
CA PHE A 87 12.14 6.70 -2.15
C PHE A 87 13.52 7.03 -1.57
N LEU A 88 14.04 6.10 -0.78
CA LEU A 88 15.38 6.20 -0.19
C LEU A 88 16.42 5.34 -0.90
N GLY A 89 16.00 4.63 -1.96
CA GLY A 89 16.82 3.65 -2.67
C GLY A 89 16.45 2.21 -2.27
N GLY A 90 16.78 1.27 -3.15
CA GLY A 90 16.52 -0.15 -2.95
C GLY A 90 15.20 -0.63 -3.57
N GLN A 91 15.31 -1.71 -4.33
CA GLN A 91 14.18 -2.49 -4.81
C GLN A 91 14.16 -3.79 -4.02
N ILE A 92 13.01 -4.14 -3.48
CA ILE A 92 12.86 -5.35 -2.67
C ILE A 92 11.72 -6.21 -3.18
N PRO A 93 11.80 -7.55 -3.01
CA PRO A 93 10.68 -8.42 -3.30
C PRO A 93 9.55 -8.16 -2.29
N CYS A 94 8.33 -8.05 -2.80
CA CYS A 94 7.12 -7.82 -2.03
C CYS A 94 5.94 -8.59 -2.63
N THR A 95 4.87 -8.75 -1.87
CA THR A 95 3.61 -9.35 -2.30
C THR A 95 2.47 -8.40 -1.97
N VAL A 96 1.35 -8.60 -2.66
CA VAL A 96 0.08 -7.96 -2.31
C VAL A 96 -0.63 -8.92 -1.37
N PRO A 97 -0.74 -8.61 -0.06
CA PRO A 97 -1.52 -9.43 0.85
C PRO A 97 -3.02 -9.31 0.51
N ALA A 98 -3.80 -10.31 0.90
CA ALA A 98 -5.26 -10.21 0.87
C ALA A 98 -5.74 -9.05 1.75
N ASP A 99 -6.90 -8.49 1.43
CA ASP A 99 -7.58 -7.57 2.33
C ASP A 99 -7.87 -8.25 3.68
N LYS A 100 -7.76 -7.47 4.76
CA LYS A 100 -8.01 -7.97 6.11
C LYS A 100 -8.57 -6.86 6.98
N GLN A 101 -9.31 -7.25 8.01
CA GLN A 101 -9.74 -6.36 9.07
C GLN A 101 -8.79 -6.54 10.25
N ASP A 102 -8.22 -5.43 10.70
CA ASP A 102 -7.38 -5.42 11.89
C ASP A 102 -8.22 -4.90 13.05
N TRP A 103 -8.71 -5.85 13.86
CA TRP A 103 -9.54 -5.57 15.04
C TRP A 103 -8.70 -5.39 16.32
N SER A 104 -7.37 -5.24 16.19
CA SER A 104 -6.50 -5.12 17.36
C SER A 104 -6.32 -3.64 17.71
N GLU A 105 -6.96 -3.22 18.80
CA GLU A 105 -6.64 -1.97 19.53
C GLU A 105 -5.26 -2.05 20.21
#